data_AF-A0A1I6ITU0-F1
#
_entry.id   AF-A0A1I6ITU0-F1
#
_cell.length_a   1.000
_cell.length_b   1.000
_cell.length_c   1.000
_cell.angle_alpha   90.00
_cell.angle_beta   90.00
_cell.angle_gamma   90.00
#
_symmetry.space_group_name_H-M   'P 1'
#
loop_
_entity.id
_entity.type
_entity.pdbx_description
1 polymer ?
#
loop_
_entity_poly.entity_id
_entity_poly.type
_entity_poly.pdbx_seq_one_letter_code
_entity_poly.pdbx_strand_id
1 'polypeptide(L)'
;MEVVLKKMGNSTALILPPPVLRDLGLAAGHALTLETTADRRLVLTPKRKYTLDEMIAACDLSAPPPADMAAWDALKPEGGEAW
;
A
#
# COMPACT_ATOMS: atom_id res chain seq x y z
N MET A 1 -6.91 26.32 3.39
CA MET A 1 -8.30 25.83 3.34
C MET A 1 -8.63 25.28 4.71
N GLU A 2 -9.72 25.73 5.31
CA GLU A 2 -10.20 25.22 6.60
C GLU A 2 -11.37 24.27 6.37
N VAL A 3 -11.40 23.18 7.13
CA VAL A 3 -12.43 22.14 7.07
C VAL A 3 -12.82 21.76 8.49
N VAL A 4 -14.08 21.39 8.68
CA VAL A 4 -14.64 21.06 10.00
C VAL A 4 -15.07 19.61 10.01
N LEU A 5 -14.74 18.91 11.09
CA LEU A 5 -15.22 17.57 11.36
C LEU A 5 -16.71 17.60 11.72
N LYS A 6 -17.50 16.74 11.10
CA LYS A 6 -18.95 16.64 11.34
C LYS A 6 -19.30 15.31 11.99
N LYS A 7 -20.26 15.34 12.92
CA LYS A 7 -20.82 14.12 13.49
C LYS A 7 -21.68 13.40 12.44
N MET A 8 -21.45 12.11 12.27
CA MET A 8 -22.22 11.24 11.37
C MET A 8 -22.55 9.94 12.10
N GLY A 9 -23.77 9.88 12.66
CA GLY A 9 -24.16 8.82 13.59
C GLY A 9 -23.28 8.79 14.84
N ASN A 10 -22.66 7.63 15.09
CA ASN A 10 -21.70 7.44 16.18
C ASN A 10 -20.25 7.76 15.77
N SER A 11 -20.03 8.21 14.53
CA SER A 11 -18.70 8.50 13.99
C SER A 11 -18.53 9.98 13.70
N THR A 12 -17.30 10.37 13.38
CA THR A 12 -16.94 11.71 12.92
C THR A 12 -16.41 11.62 11.49
N ALA A 13 -16.87 12.50 10.62
CA ALA A 13 -16.53 12.52 9.21
C ALA A 13 -15.85 13.84 8.83
N LEU A 14 -14.90 13.77 7.90
CA LEU A 14 -14.31 14.93 7.25
C LEU A 14 -14.91 15.07 5.85
N ILE A 15 -15.39 16.26 5.51
CA ILE A 15 -15.83 16.57 4.14
C ILE A 15 -14.62 17.05 3.35
N LEU A 16 -14.22 16.28 2.34
CA LEU A 16 -13.17 16.66 1.40
C LEU A 16 -13.76 17.49 0.25
N PRO A 17 -13.30 18.73 0.05
CA PRO A 17 -13.79 19.57 -1.05
C PRO A 17 -13.47 18.98 -2.43
N PRO A 18 -14.33 19.17 -3.45
CA PRO A 18 -14.12 18.62 -4.79
C PRO A 18 -12.76 18.95 -5.44
N PRO A 19 -12.17 20.16 -5.27
CA PRO A 19 -10.84 20.44 -5.79
C PRO A 19 -9.76 19.50 -5.25
N VAL A 20 -9.77 19.25 -3.94
CA VAL A 20 -8.79 18.35 -3.28
C VAL A 20 -8.91 16.92 -3.81
N LEU A 21 -10.14 16.44 -4.03
CA LEU A 21 -10.36 15.11 -4.61
C LEU A 21 -9.81 15.03 -6.04
N ARG A 22 -10.02 16.06 -6.87
CA ARG A 22 -9.50 16.11 -8.24
C ARG A 22 -7.97 16.11 -8.27
N ASP A 23 -7.35 16.95 -7.45
CA ASP A 23 -5.88 17.08 -7.40
C ASP A 23 -5.21 15.76 -6.96
N LEU A 24 -5.89 14.99 -6.10
CA LEU A 24 -5.42 13.69 -5.62
C LEU A 24 -5.88 12.50 -6.50
N GLY A 25 -6.66 12.73 -7.56
CA GLY A 25 -7.23 11.66 -8.39
C GLY A 25 -8.17 10.72 -7.62
N LEU A 26 -8.87 11.25 -6.61
CA LEU A 26 -9.77 10.48 -5.74
C LEU A 26 -11.23 10.71 -6.08
N ALA A 27 -12.04 9.71 -5.79
CA ALA A 27 -13.50 9.77 -5.91
C ALA A 27 -14.16 9.19 -4.65
N ALA A 28 -15.43 9.53 -4.45
CA ALA A 28 -16.24 8.91 -3.39
C ALA A 28 -16.26 7.38 -3.58
N GLY A 29 -16.02 6.64 -2.49
CA GLY A 29 -15.93 5.18 -2.52
C GLY A 29 -14.51 4.61 -2.65
N HIS A 30 -13.49 5.43 -2.94
CA HIS A 30 -12.10 4.97 -2.85
C HIS A 30 -11.73 4.60 -1.41
N ALA A 31 -11.06 3.46 -1.24
CA ALA A 31 -10.54 3.02 0.05
C ALA A 31 -9.25 3.79 0.39
N LEU A 32 -9.15 4.25 1.63
CA LEU A 32 -8.00 4.97 2.19
C LEU A 32 -7.57 4.28 3.48
N THR A 33 -6.28 4.27 3.78
CA THR A 33 -5.78 3.99 5.13
C THR A 33 -5.71 5.30 5.92
N LEU A 34 -5.95 5.23 7.22
CA LEU A 34 -5.86 6.36 8.14
C LEU A 34 -4.84 6.05 9.22
N GLU A 35 -3.84 6.90 9.35
CA GLU A 35 -2.77 6.78 10.33
C GLU A 35 -2.57 8.10 11.08
N THR A 36 -2.17 7.99 12.35
CA THR A 36 -1.76 9.14 13.16
C THR A 36 -0.26 9.09 13.38
N THR A 37 0.43 10.19 13.07
CA THR A 37 1.87 10.34 13.28
C THR A 37 2.18 10.76 14.73
N ALA A 38 3.44 10.61 15.14
CA ALA A 38 3.91 11.01 16.47
C ALA A 38 3.70 12.52 16.76
N ASP A 39 3.73 13.36 15.72
CA ASP A 39 3.48 14.80 15.79
C ASP A 39 1.98 15.16 15.63
N ARG A 40 1.08 14.20 15.87
CA ARG A 40 -0.39 14.37 15.90
C ARG A 40 -1.00 14.83 14.58
N ARG A 41 -0.44 14.42 13.44
CA ARG A 41 -1.05 14.62 12.13
C ARG A 41 -1.89 13.40 11.75
N LEU A 42 -2.95 13.66 10.98
CA LEU A 42 -3.72 12.61 10.31
C LEU A 42 -3.16 12.45 8.89
N VAL A 43 -2.77 11.22 8.54
CA VAL A 43 -2.30 10.86 7.21
C VAL A 43 -3.32 9.92 6.58
N LEU A 44 -3.83 10.31 5.42
CA LEU A 44 -4.75 9.51 4.61
C LEU A 44 -4.03 9.06 3.35
N THR A 45 -3.89 7.75 3.16
CA THR A 45 -3.18 7.18 2.01
C THR A 45 -4.13 6.35 1.16
N PRO A 46 -4.28 6.64 -0.15
CA PRO A 46 -5.11 5.83 -1.04
C PRO A 46 -4.65 4.39 -1.07
N LYS A 47 -5.57 3.44 -0.87
CA LYS A 47 -5.25 2.02 -0.99
C LYS A 47 -5.15 1.69 -2.48
N ARG A 48 -3.93 1.69 -3.00
CA ARG A 48 -3.65 1.32 -4.39
C ARG A 48 -3.73 -0.20 -4.54
N LYS A 49 -4.37 -0.63 -5.62
CA LYS A 49 -4.19 -1.98 -6.15
C LYS A 49 -3.09 -1.88 -7.19
N TYR A 50 -2.06 -2.70 -7.06
CA TYR A 50 -0.99 -2.76 -8.05
C TYR A 50 -1.37 -3.73 -9.15
N THR A 51 -1.05 -3.38 -10.40
CA THR A 51 -1.04 -4.36 -11.50
C THR A 51 0.28 -5.11 -11.51
N LEU A 52 0.31 -6.29 -12.15
CA LEU A 52 1.55 -7.04 -12.33
C LEU A 52 2.61 -6.20 -13.05
N ASP A 53 2.21 -5.47 -14.10
CA ASP A 53 3.10 -4.60 -14.87
C ASP A 53 3.72 -3.48 -14.01
N GLU A 54 2.93 -2.84 -13.14
CA GLU A 54 3.43 -1.82 -12.22
C GLU A 54 4.45 -2.38 -11.23
N MET A 55 4.23 -3.60 -10.73
CA MET A 55 5.14 -4.25 -9.80
C MET A 55 6.46 -4.63 -10.49
N ILE A 56 6.39 -5.19 -11.70
CA ILE A 56 7.57 -5.55 -12.49
C ILE A 56 8.37 -4.30 -12.86
N ALA A 57 7.70 -3.21 -13.25
CA ALA A 57 8.35 -1.95 -13.60
C ALA A 57 9.11 -1.31 -12.43
N ALA A 58 8.73 -1.63 -11.19
CA ALA A 58 9.42 -1.16 -9.98
C ALA A 58 10.63 -2.03 -9.59
N CYS A 59 10.85 -3.19 -10.23
CA CYS A 59 11.98 -4.06 -9.95
C CYS A 59 13.28 -3.54 -10.59
N ASP A 60 14.37 -3.59 -9.83
CA ASP A 60 15.73 -3.42 -10.36
C ASP A 60 16.17 -4.72 -11.03
N LEU A 61 16.14 -4.75 -12.37
CA LEU A 61 16.54 -5.91 -13.17
C LEU A 61 18.05 -6.17 -13.16
N SER A 62 18.85 -5.25 -12.60
CA SER A 62 20.29 -5.40 -12.42
C SER A 62 20.69 -5.87 -11.02
N ALA A 63 19.71 -6.06 -10.13
CA ALA A 63 19.96 -6.50 -8.77
C ALA A 63 20.64 -7.88 -8.75
N PRO A 64 21.67 -8.09 -7.90
CA PRO A 64 22.30 -9.39 -7.76
C PRO A 64 21.33 -10.40 -7.13
N PRO A 65 21.52 -11.71 -7.37
CA PRO A 65 20.76 -12.75 -6.69
C PRO A 65 20.82 -12.64 -5.16
N PRO A 66 19.76 -13.05 -4.43
CA PRO A 66 19.77 -13.09 -2.97
C PRO A 66 20.95 -13.88 -2.41
N ALA A 67 21.52 -13.40 -1.30
CA ALA A 67 22.72 -14.00 -0.70
C ALA A 67 22.51 -15.45 -0.23
N ASP A 68 21.28 -15.83 0.09
CA ASP A 68 20.89 -17.17 0.51
C ASP A 68 20.56 -18.11 -0.66
N MET A 69 20.44 -17.60 -1.88
CA MET A 69 20.07 -18.41 -3.06
C MET A 69 21.06 -19.56 -3.31
N ALA A 70 22.36 -19.31 -3.12
CA ALA A 70 23.38 -20.35 -3.21
C ALA A 70 23.22 -21.45 -2.13
N ALA A 71 22.70 -21.11 -0.96
CA ALA A 71 22.42 -22.09 0.08
C ALA A 71 21.21 -22.97 -0.29
N TRP A 72 20.18 -22.38 -0.88
CA TRP A 72 19.02 -23.11 -1.42
C TRP A 72 19.42 -24.07 -2.55
N ASP A 73 20.25 -23.63 -3.49
CA ASP A 73 20.74 -24.47 -4.61
C ASP A 73 21.60 -25.65 -4.13
N ALA A 74 22.25 -25.52 -2.97
CA ALA A 74 23.09 -26.55 -2.37
C ALA A 74 22.31 -27.53 -1.46
N LEU A 75 21.02 -27.29 -1.20
CA LEU A 75 20.21 -28.18 -0.39
C LEU A 75 20.04 -29.52 -1.10
N LYS A 76 20.27 -30.60 -0.36
CA LYS A 76 19.97 -31.95 -0.85
C LYS A 76 18.47 -32.20 -0.73
N PRO A 77 17.87 -32.94 -1.67
CA PRO A 77 16.49 -33.41 -1.51
C PRO A 77 16.35 -34.19 -0.20
N GLU A 78 15.43 -33.75 0.66
CA GLU A 78 15.07 -34.46 1.91
C GLU A 78 13.77 -35.28 1.76
N GLY A 79 13.04 -35.11 0.65
CA GLY A 79 11.84 -35.88 0.35
C GLY A 79 12.15 -37.31 -0.07
N GLY A 80 11.42 -38.29 0.48
CA GLY A 80 11.50 -39.71 0.13
C GLY A 80 10.41 -40.17 -0.85
N GLU A 81 9.80 -39.25 -1.60
CA GLU A 81 8.69 -39.56 -2.50
C GLU A 81 9.20 -40.37 -3.71
N ALA A 82 8.88 -41.66 -3.74
CA ALA A 82 9.10 -42.52 -4.90
C ALA A 82 8.01 -42.23 -5.95
N TRP A 83 8.43 -41.89 -7.18
CA TRP A 83 7.54 -41.79 -8.34
C TRP A 83 7.17 -43.19 -8.86
#